data_AF-A0A510XCX1-F1
#
_entry.id   AF-A0A510XCX1-F1
#
_cell.length_a   1.000
_cell.length_b   1.000
_cell.length_c   1.000
_cell.angle_alpha   90.00
_cell.angle_beta   90.00
_cell.angle_gamma   90.00
#
_symmetry.space_group_name_H-M   'P 1'
#
loop_
_entity.id
_entity.type
_entity.pdbx_description
1 polymer ?
#
loop_
_entity_poly.entity_id
_entity_poly.type
_entity_poly.pdbx_seq_one_letter_code
_entity_poly.pdbx_strand_id
1 'polypeptide(L)'
;MEPVSVATAFASVVGLLGQFQASREGAEQADFNEFLQWLVDSNHEEVKDLIESNTKTTIGIKALLNQNHDVLLQKLDALDSALSSFGSLIPGFSDISSGLYPSGGQLSEQAKQILSQFQNSGASKILELHTYDGVSLMYLGGTEREMEISEPRFLEDDLKTLVELGLLRHDFNGKGDNLYIFTRTASELVLSANL
;
A
#
# COMPACT_ATOMS: atom_id res chain seq x y z
N MET A 1 8.82 -3.81 29.41
CA MET A 1 8.35 -3.82 28.03
C MET A 1 8.75 -2.49 27.43
N GLU A 2 9.36 -2.48 26.24
CA GLU A 2 9.60 -1.21 25.56
C GLU A 2 8.25 -0.60 25.18
N PRO A 3 8.01 0.70 25.44
CA PRO A 3 6.78 1.35 25.02
C PRO A 3 6.62 1.21 23.51
N VAL A 4 5.39 0.98 23.04
CA VAL A 4 5.07 0.99 21.61
C VAL A 4 5.58 2.30 21.02
N SER A 5 6.66 2.20 20.25
CA SER A 5 7.21 3.33 19.51
C SER A 5 6.15 3.81 18.52
N VAL A 6 6.09 5.13 18.27
CA VAL A 6 5.25 5.68 17.19
C VAL A 6 5.53 4.97 15.85
N ALA A 7 6.76 4.46 15.66
CA ALA A 7 7.17 3.72 14.48
C ALA A 7 6.41 2.39 14.30
N THR A 8 5.98 1.73 15.37
CA THR A 8 5.29 0.43 15.31
C THR A 8 3.82 0.51 15.69
N ALA A 9 3.38 1.64 16.26
CA ALA A 9 2.01 1.86 16.72
C ALA A 9 0.92 1.47 15.70
N PHE A 10 1.08 1.87 14.44
CA PHE A 10 0.11 1.54 13.40
C PHE A 10 0.04 0.03 13.13
N ALA A 11 1.18 -0.61 12.91
CA ALA A 11 1.25 -2.05 12.64
C ALA A 11 0.73 -2.88 13.83
N SER A 12 1.05 -2.46 15.05
CA SER A 12 0.53 -3.08 16.28
C SER A 12 -1.00 -2.98 16.37
N VAL A 13 -1.57 -1.79 16.18
CA VAL A 13 -3.03 -1.59 16.25
C VAL A 13 -3.75 -2.41 15.17
N VAL A 14 -3.26 -2.40 13.94
CA VAL A 14 -3.85 -3.15 12.82
C VAL A 14 -3.75 -4.65 13.05
N GLY A 15 -2.57 -5.15 13.44
CA GLY A 15 -2.37 -6.57 13.70
C GLY A 15 -3.28 -7.08 14.83
N LEU A 16 -3.44 -6.29 15.90
CA LEU A 16 -4.33 -6.60 17.01
C LEU A 16 -5.81 -6.55 16.59
N LEU A 17 -6.19 -5.62 15.72
CA LEU A 17 -7.54 -5.58 15.16
C LEU A 17 -7.83 -6.84 14.32
N GLY A 18 -6.87 -7.31 13.53
CA GLY A 18 -6.99 -8.55 12.77
C GLY A 18 -7.09 -9.79 13.67
N GLN A 19 -6.25 -9.88 14.70
CA GLN A 19 -6.32 -10.96 15.68
C GLN A 19 -7.66 -11.01 16.43
N PHE A 20 -8.16 -9.83 16.84
CA PHE A 20 -9.48 -9.73 17.46
C PHE A 20 -10.59 -10.22 16.54
N GLN A 21 -10.56 -9.85 15.25
CA GLN A 21 -11.55 -10.32 14.28
C GLN A 21 -11.46 -11.83 14.06
N ALA A 22 -10.25 -12.37 13.90
CA ALA A 22 -10.05 -13.81 13.72
C ALA A 22 -10.56 -14.64 14.92
N SER A 23 -10.47 -14.11 16.15
CA SER A 23 -10.98 -14.79 17.34
C SER A 23 -12.51 -14.87 17.44
N ARG A 24 -13.25 -14.21 16.54
CA ARG A 24 -14.70 -14.01 16.63
C ARG A 24 -15.51 -14.73 15.56
N GLU A 25 -14.99 -15.80 14.95
CA GLU A 25 -15.67 -16.57 13.89
C GLU A 25 -17.19 -16.72 14.14
N GLY A 26 -18.01 -15.96 13.39
CA GLY A 26 -19.48 -16.04 13.41
C GLY A 26 -20.22 -15.18 14.45
N ALA A 27 -19.56 -14.26 15.16
CA ALA A 27 -20.22 -13.38 16.14
C ALA A 27 -20.90 -12.14 15.53
N GLU A 28 -21.90 -11.59 16.24
CA GLU A 28 -22.53 -10.30 15.92
C GLU A 28 -21.51 -9.15 15.85
N GLN A 29 -21.94 -8.05 15.20
CA GLN A 29 -21.20 -6.81 14.99
C GLN A 29 -20.38 -6.44 16.23
N ALA A 30 -19.07 -6.31 16.07
CA ALA A 30 -18.15 -6.19 17.20
C ALA A 30 -18.28 -4.81 17.88
N ASP A 31 -18.43 -4.80 19.20
CA ASP A 31 -18.42 -3.54 19.96
C ASP A 31 -16.99 -3.05 20.21
N PHE A 32 -16.83 -1.74 20.24
CA PHE A 32 -15.56 -1.11 20.53
C PHE A 32 -15.08 -1.39 21.96
N ASN A 33 -15.98 -1.47 22.95
CA ASN A 33 -15.57 -1.76 24.32
C ASN A 33 -15.16 -3.24 24.46
N GLU A 34 -15.78 -4.14 23.70
CA GLU A 34 -15.35 -5.55 23.61
C GLU A 34 -13.91 -5.64 23.06
N PHE A 35 -13.57 -4.83 22.05
CA PHE A 35 -12.20 -4.76 21.54
C PHE A 35 -11.22 -4.24 22.60
N LEU A 36 -11.56 -3.15 23.30
CA LEU A 36 -10.70 -2.62 24.36
C LEU A 36 -10.51 -3.63 25.51
N GLN A 37 -11.56 -4.36 25.87
CA GLN A 37 -11.47 -5.40 26.89
C GLN A 37 -10.58 -6.55 26.42
N TRP A 38 -10.75 -6.99 25.17
CA TRP A 38 -9.90 -8.02 24.57
C TRP A 38 -8.41 -7.62 24.55
N LEU A 39 -8.09 -6.35 24.33
CA LEU A 39 -6.72 -5.85 24.43
C LEU A 39 -6.15 -6.03 25.84
N VAL A 40 -6.91 -5.69 26.89
CA VAL A 40 -6.47 -5.88 28.27
C VAL A 40 -6.29 -7.36 28.59
N ASP A 41 -7.27 -8.19 28.24
CA ASP A 41 -7.26 -9.63 28.49
C ASP A 41 -6.09 -10.33 27.77
N SER A 42 -5.66 -9.79 26.63
CA SER A 42 -4.53 -10.28 25.83
C SER A 42 -3.19 -9.61 26.19
N ASN A 43 -3.10 -8.86 27.29
CA ASN A 43 -1.91 -8.15 27.77
C ASN A 43 -1.40 -7.02 26.84
N HIS A 44 -2.31 -6.31 26.18
CA HIS A 44 -2.05 -5.15 25.31
C HIS A 44 -2.61 -3.84 25.87
N GLU A 45 -2.56 -3.64 27.20
CA GLU A 45 -3.09 -2.46 27.89
C GLU A 45 -2.49 -1.13 27.39
N GLU A 46 -1.20 -1.13 27.08
CA GLU A 46 -0.50 0.02 26.46
C GLU A 46 -1.08 0.46 25.11
N VAL A 47 -1.60 -0.48 24.31
CA VAL A 47 -2.25 -0.18 23.02
C VAL A 47 -3.64 0.38 23.25
N LYS A 48 -4.37 -0.13 24.26
CA LYS A 48 -5.65 0.46 24.70
C LYS A 48 -5.43 1.93 25.10
N ASP A 49 -4.45 2.23 25.94
CA ASP A 49 -4.17 3.59 26.38
C ASP A 49 -3.79 4.51 25.21
N LEU A 50 -3.02 4.00 24.25
CA LEU A 50 -2.69 4.71 23.01
C LEU A 50 -3.94 5.02 22.17
N ILE A 51 -4.87 4.07 22.04
CA ILE A 51 -6.12 4.26 21.29
C ILE A 51 -7.02 5.28 21.99
N GLU A 52 -7.18 5.17 23.31
CA GLU A 52 -8.05 6.04 24.12
C GLU A 52 -7.53 7.47 24.19
N SER A 53 -6.20 7.65 24.19
CA SER A 53 -5.58 8.97 24.15
C SER A 53 -5.70 9.69 22.79
N ASN A 54 -6.15 9.00 21.73
CA ASN A 54 -6.30 9.57 20.39
C ASN A 54 -7.73 9.41 19.84
N THR A 55 -8.48 10.51 19.85
CA THR A 55 -9.87 10.53 19.36
C THR A 55 -10.02 10.11 17.91
N LYS A 56 -9.06 10.46 17.03
CA LYS A 56 -9.13 10.04 15.61
C LYS A 56 -8.97 8.53 15.47
N THR A 57 -8.04 7.93 16.21
CA THR A 57 -7.84 6.47 16.26
C THR A 57 -9.10 5.79 16.78
N THR A 58 -9.66 6.27 17.89
CA THR A 58 -10.91 5.75 18.46
C THR A 58 -12.06 5.78 17.44
N ILE A 59 -12.27 6.90 16.75
CA ILE A 59 -13.32 7.03 15.72
C ILE A 59 -13.08 6.07 14.57
N GLY A 60 -11.84 5.97 14.08
CA GLY A 60 -11.46 5.08 12.99
C GLY A 60 -11.71 3.61 13.31
N ILE A 61 -11.31 3.16 14.50
CA ILE A 61 -11.53 1.78 14.94
C ILE A 61 -13.02 1.48 15.10
N LYS A 62 -13.80 2.39 15.70
CA LYS A 62 -15.27 2.25 15.77
C LYS A 62 -15.89 2.11 14.37
N ALA A 63 -15.45 2.92 13.41
CA ALA A 63 -15.94 2.84 12.04
C ALA A 63 -15.56 1.54 11.32
N LEU A 64 -14.42 0.93 11.67
CA LEU A 64 -14.01 -0.38 11.15
C LEU A 64 -14.82 -1.52 11.79
N LEU A 65 -14.96 -1.52 13.11
CA LEU A 65 -15.72 -2.55 13.85
C LEU A 65 -17.21 -2.55 13.52
N ASN A 66 -17.77 -1.39 13.16
CA ASN A 66 -19.14 -1.26 12.69
C ASN A 66 -19.38 -1.81 11.27
N GLN A 67 -18.34 -2.25 10.56
CA GLN A 67 -18.53 -2.89 9.26
C GLN A 67 -18.89 -4.36 9.42
N ASN A 68 -19.41 -4.96 8.35
CA ASN A 68 -19.58 -6.40 8.31
C ASN A 68 -18.20 -7.08 8.44
N HIS A 69 -18.14 -8.19 9.18
CA HIS A 69 -16.93 -8.97 9.43
C HIS A 69 -16.13 -9.26 8.15
N ASP A 70 -16.80 -9.74 7.09
CA ASP A 70 -16.16 -10.07 5.81
C ASP A 70 -15.55 -8.83 5.14
N VAL A 71 -16.21 -7.67 5.26
CA VAL A 71 -15.72 -6.41 4.71
C VAL A 71 -14.48 -5.92 5.46
N LEU A 72 -14.46 -6.09 6.77
CA LEU A 72 -13.29 -5.75 7.57
C LEU A 72 -12.10 -6.68 7.26
N LEU A 73 -12.34 -7.98 7.13
CA LEU A 73 -11.30 -8.94 6.71
C LEU A 73 -10.75 -8.58 5.32
N GLN A 74 -11.59 -8.27 4.34
CA GLN A 74 -11.13 -7.83 3.01
C GLN A 74 -10.26 -6.56 3.08
N LYS A 75 -10.57 -5.62 3.97
CA LYS A 75 -9.76 -4.41 4.17
C LYS A 75 -8.42 -4.71 4.84
N LEU A 76 -8.40 -5.67 5.76
CA LEU A 76 -7.16 -6.14 6.39
C LEU A 76 -6.27 -6.88 5.39
N ASP A 77 -6.85 -7.75 4.54
CA ASP A 77 -6.13 -8.45 3.47
C ASP A 77 -5.55 -7.47 2.45
N ALA A 78 -6.32 -6.44 2.06
CA ALA A 78 -5.83 -5.39 1.17
C ALA A 78 -4.68 -4.60 1.80
N LEU A 79 -4.75 -4.31 3.10
CA LEU A 79 -3.69 -3.63 3.82
C LEU A 79 -2.42 -4.49 3.92
N ASP A 80 -2.56 -5.78 4.20
CA ASP A 80 -1.41 -6.69 4.31
C ASP A 80 -0.76 -6.92 2.93
N SER A 81 -1.57 -7.03 1.88
CA SER A 81 -1.07 -7.08 0.49
C SER A 81 -0.30 -5.82 0.12
N ALA A 82 -0.81 -4.63 0.48
CA ALA A 82 -0.11 -3.37 0.24
C ALA A 82 1.20 -3.31 1.04
N LEU A 83 1.19 -3.67 2.32
CA LEU A 83 2.39 -3.73 3.16
C LEU A 83 3.44 -4.69 2.60
N SER A 84 3.02 -5.85 2.09
CA SER A 84 3.89 -6.78 1.36
C SER A 84 4.47 -6.12 0.10
N SER A 85 3.66 -5.41 -0.69
CA SER A 85 4.13 -4.69 -1.89
C SER A 85 5.19 -3.65 -1.53
N PHE A 86 4.96 -2.84 -0.50
CA PHE A 86 5.94 -1.88 0.00
C PHE A 86 7.21 -2.58 0.55
N GLY A 87 7.04 -3.64 1.34
CA GLY A 87 8.14 -4.42 1.91
C GLY A 87 9.01 -5.08 0.84
N SER A 88 8.41 -5.48 -0.29
CA SER A 88 9.13 -6.06 -1.43
C SER A 88 10.15 -5.12 -2.08
N LEU A 89 10.03 -3.82 -1.83
CA LEU A 89 10.94 -2.79 -2.33
C LEU A 89 12.10 -2.51 -1.39
N ILE A 90 11.96 -2.79 -0.09
CA ILE A 90 12.96 -2.39 0.91
C ILE A 90 13.96 -3.54 1.11
N PRO A 91 15.28 -3.31 0.88
CA PRO A 91 16.30 -4.32 1.12
C PRO A 91 16.21 -4.91 2.52
N GLY A 92 16.24 -6.25 2.63
CA GLY A 92 16.11 -6.99 3.89
C GLY A 92 14.67 -7.35 4.27
N PHE A 93 13.65 -6.64 3.75
CA PHE A 93 12.24 -7.03 3.91
C PHE A 93 11.70 -7.79 2.69
N SER A 94 12.37 -7.71 1.55
CA SER A 94 12.04 -8.46 0.33
C SER A 94 11.96 -9.97 0.56
N ASP A 95 12.89 -10.54 1.33
CA ASP A 95 12.94 -11.98 1.61
C ASP A 95 11.80 -12.41 2.55
N ILE A 96 11.46 -11.56 3.52
CA ILE A 96 10.34 -11.79 4.44
C ILE A 96 9.02 -11.72 3.67
N SER A 97 8.85 -10.67 2.87
CA SER A 97 7.67 -10.49 2.03
C SER A 97 7.49 -11.67 1.07
N SER A 98 8.56 -12.14 0.43
CA SER A 98 8.47 -13.27 -0.52
C SER A 98 8.21 -14.61 0.15
N GLY A 99 8.65 -14.80 1.39
CA GLY A 99 8.31 -15.98 2.19
C GLY A 99 6.85 -16.03 2.63
N LEU A 100 6.27 -14.89 3.01
CA LEU A 100 4.88 -14.79 3.47
C LEU A 100 3.89 -14.72 2.30
N TYR A 101 4.29 -14.10 1.20
CA TYR A 101 3.47 -13.84 0.02
C TYR A 101 4.16 -14.33 -1.27
N PRO A 102 4.29 -15.65 -1.47
CA PRO A 102 5.07 -16.22 -2.57
C PRO A 102 4.42 -16.06 -3.96
N SER A 103 3.10 -15.85 -4.03
CA SER A 103 2.33 -15.90 -5.28
C SER A 103 1.42 -14.67 -5.51
N GLY A 104 1.56 -13.61 -4.71
CA GLY A 104 0.73 -12.40 -4.81
C GLY A 104 1.29 -11.27 -3.94
N GLY A 105 0.80 -10.04 -4.12
CA GLY A 105 1.14 -8.91 -3.23
C GLY A 105 2.55 -8.32 -3.40
N GLN A 106 3.35 -8.78 -4.35
CA GLN A 106 4.65 -8.17 -4.68
C GLN A 106 4.54 -7.32 -5.94
N LEU A 107 5.27 -6.21 -5.97
CA LEU A 107 5.45 -5.46 -7.22
C LEU A 107 6.33 -6.27 -8.18
N SER A 108 5.92 -6.32 -9.45
CA SER A 108 6.73 -6.93 -10.51
C SER A 108 8.07 -6.19 -10.65
N GLU A 109 9.09 -6.86 -11.19
CA GLU A 109 10.37 -6.19 -11.48
C GLU A 109 10.19 -5.04 -12.48
N GLN A 110 9.26 -5.17 -13.44
CA GLN A 110 8.90 -4.09 -14.34
C GLN A 110 8.28 -2.89 -13.59
N ALA A 111 7.36 -3.11 -12.65
CA ALA A 111 6.80 -2.03 -11.84
C ALA A 111 7.86 -1.31 -10.99
N LYS A 112 8.83 -2.05 -10.44
CA LYS A 112 9.99 -1.46 -9.74
C LYS A 112 10.84 -0.61 -10.68
N GLN A 113 11.12 -1.12 -11.87
CA GLN A 113 11.85 -0.38 -12.91
C GLN A 113 11.10 0.87 -13.37
N ILE A 114 9.77 0.81 -13.51
CA ILE A 114 8.94 1.98 -13.84
C ILE A 114 9.15 3.07 -12.79
N LEU A 115 9.08 2.75 -11.50
CA LEU A 115 9.29 3.72 -10.41
C LEU A 115 10.71 4.31 -10.40
N SER A 116 11.74 3.46 -10.55
CA SER A 116 13.14 3.88 -10.58
C SER A 116 13.42 4.78 -11.79
N GLN A 117 12.99 4.38 -12.99
CA GLN A 117 13.15 5.18 -14.21
C GLN A 117 12.41 6.51 -14.12
N PHE A 118 11.19 6.54 -13.56
CA PHE A 118 10.43 7.78 -13.39
C PHE A 118 11.14 8.73 -12.43
N GLN A 119 11.62 8.25 -11.27
CA GLN A 119 12.43 9.04 -10.35
C GLN A 119 13.69 9.60 -11.02
N ASN A 120 14.42 8.75 -11.76
CA ASN A 120 15.68 9.13 -12.40
C ASN A 120 15.49 10.10 -13.57
N SER A 121 14.35 10.04 -14.27
CA SER A 121 14.03 10.96 -15.37
C SER A 121 13.86 12.40 -14.90
N GLY A 122 13.50 12.63 -13.64
CA GLY A 122 13.11 13.94 -13.12
C GLY A 122 11.80 14.49 -13.72
N ALA A 123 11.07 13.69 -14.51
CA ALA A 123 9.78 14.07 -15.06
C ALA A 123 8.69 14.04 -13.98
N SER A 124 7.66 14.87 -14.14
CA SER A 124 6.50 14.86 -13.23
C SER A 124 5.36 13.97 -13.73
N LYS A 125 5.36 13.66 -15.02
CA LYS A 125 4.25 12.99 -15.73
C LYS A 125 4.81 12.11 -16.84
N ILE A 126 4.12 11.02 -17.12
CA ILE A 126 4.28 10.21 -18.34
C ILE A 126 2.95 10.18 -19.11
N LEU A 127 3.04 10.24 -20.42
CA LEU A 127 1.93 10.14 -21.35
C LEU A 127 1.96 8.76 -22.01
N GLU A 128 0.83 8.06 -21.99
CA GLU A 128 0.64 6.83 -22.74
C GLU A 128 0.39 7.15 -24.22
N LEU A 129 1.20 6.58 -25.10
CA LEU A 129 1.10 6.74 -26.53
C LEU A 129 0.77 5.40 -27.17
N HIS A 130 -0.37 5.33 -27.85
CA HIS A 130 -0.73 4.17 -28.66
C HIS A 130 -0.17 4.33 -30.06
N THR A 131 0.73 3.43 -30.43
CA THR A 131 1.35 3.35 -31.76
C THR A 131 0.99 2.04 -32.44
N TYR A 132 1.37 1.87 -33.71
CA TYR A 132 1.21 0.60 -34.42
C TYR A 132 2.03 -0.54 -33.78
N ASP A 133 3.14 -0.21 -33.12
CA ASP A 133 4.05 -1.16 -32.48
C ASP A 133 3.64 -1.46 -31.02
N GLY A 134 2.55 -0.86 -30.54
CA GLY A 134 2.03 -1.04 -29.19
C GLY A 134 1.98 0.24 -28.38
N VAL A 135 2.00 0.09 -27.06
CA VAL A 135 1.97 1.20 -26.10
C VAL A 135 3.39 1.62 -25.76
N SER A 136 3.69 2.92 -25.85
CA SER A 136 4.91 3.52 -25.31
C SER A 136 4.57 4.57 -24.24
N LEU A 137 5.50 4.80 -23.31
CA LEU A 137 5.35 5.80 -22.26
C LEU A 137 6.36 6.92 -22.46
N MET A 138 5.86 8.11 -22.76
CA MET A 138 6.67 9.30 -23.01
C MET A 138 6.73 10.18 -21.76
N TYR A 139 7.94 10.57 -21.34
CA TYR A 139 8.11 11.53 -20.27
C TYR A 139 7.68 12.94 -20.70
N LEU A 140 6.95 13.63 -19.83
CA LEU A 140 6.61 15.05 -20.01
C LEU A 140 7.52 15.89 -19.11
N GLY A 141 8.67 16.28 -19.66
CA GLY A 141 9.75 16.96 -18.96
C GLY A 141 10.86 16.00 -18.53
N GLY A 142 11.80 16.48 -17.72
CA GLY A 142 12.94 15.67 -17.26
C GLY A 142 14.10 15.61 -18.26
N THR A 143 15.02 14.67 -18.02
CA THR A 143 16.24 14.45 -18.82
C THR A 143 16.07 13.38 -19.89
N GLU A 144 15.15 12.44 -19.69
CA GLU A 144 14.86 11.33 -20.59
C GLU A 144 13.59 11.59 -21.41
N ARG A 145 13.45 10.91 -22.56
CA ARG A 145 12.28 11.08 -23.44
C ARG A 145 11.22 10.00 -23.28
N GLU A 146 11.63 8.76 -23.13
CA GLU A 146 10.75 7.60 -23.10
C GLU A 146 11.21 6.62 -22.02
N MET A 147 10.25 5.88 -21.46
CA MET A 147 10.49 4.83 -20.49
C MET A 147 10.71 3.49 -21.20
N GLU A 148 11.69 2.72 -20.73
CA GLU A 148 11.94 1.38 -21.21
C GLU A 148 10.96 0.38 -20.58
N ILE A 149 10.27 -0.39 -21.42
CA ILE A 149 9.23 -1.36 -21.04
C ILE A 149 9.71 -2.76 -21.43
N SER A 150 10.04 -3.59 -20.43
CA SER A 150 10.59 -4.94 -20.62
C SER A 150 9.52 -6.00 -20.92
N GLU A 151 8.32 -5.89 -20.34
CA GLU A 151 7.22 -6.83 -20.54
C GLU A 151 5.92 -6.11 -20.98
N PRO A 152 5.82 -5.65 -22.25
CA PRO A 152 4.69 -4.82 -22.70
C PRO A 152 3.29 -5.40 -22.49
N ARG A 153 3.17 -6.73 -22.39
CA ARG A 153 1.91 -7.43 -22.13
C ARG A 153 1.33 -7.12 -20.75
N PHE A 154 2.17 -6.87 -19.75
CA PHE A 154 1.77 -6.66 -18.35
C PHE A 154 1.76 -5.19 -17.95
N LEU A 155 2.08 -4.29 -18.88
CA LEU A 155 2.21 -2.87 -18.59
C LEU A 155 0.94 -2.24 -17.98
N GLU A 156 -0.24 -2.61 -18.49
CA GLU A 156 -1.52 -2.11 -17.96
C GLU A 156 -1.72 -2.54 -16.50
N ASP A 157 -1.36 -3.78 -16.16
CA ASP A 157 -1.48 -4.33 -14.80
C ASP A 157 -0.51 -3.66 -13.84
N ASP A 158 0.74 -3.43 -14.27
CA ASP A 158 1.73 -2.70 -13.48
C ASP A 158 1.30 -1.27 -13.21
N LEU A 159 0.88 -0.52 -14.25
CA LEU A 159 0.45 0.87 -14.10
C LEU A 159 -0.78 0.96 -13.19
N LYS A 160 -1.74 0.06 -13.35
CA LYS A 160 -2.92 -0.01 -12.48
C LYS A 160 -2.53 -0.29 -11.03
N THR A 161 -1.67 -1.27 -10.79
CA THR A 161 -1.18 -1.61 -9.45
C THR A 161 -0.49 -0.41 -8.80
N LEU A 162 0.38 0.28 -9.54
CA LEU A 162 1.06 1.48 -9.05
C LEU A 162 0.09 2.63 -8.76
N VAL A 163 -0.98 2.78 -9.53
CA VAL A 163 -2.05 3.76 -9.27
C VAL A 163 -2.85 3.39 -8.02
N GLU A 164 -3.24 2.13 -7.87
CA GLU A 164 -4.02 1.64 -6.72
C GLU A 164 -3.23 1.75 -5.40
N LEU A 165 -1.92 1.55 -5.44
CA LEU A 165 -1.01 1.78 -4.31
C LEU A 165 -0.72 3.27 -4.05
N GLY A 166 -1.21 4.19 -4.90
CA GLY A 166 -0.97 5.63 -4.79
C GLY A 166 0.46 6.06 -5.13
N LEU A 167 1.23 5.18 -5.78
CA LEU A 167 2.58 5.47 -6.27
C LEU A 167 2.54 6.27 -7.57
N LEU A 168 1.48 6.08 -8.35
CA LEU A 168 1.11 6.93 -9.47
C LEU A 168 -0.28 7.53 -9.23
N ARG A 169 -0.60 8.63 -9.91
CA ARG A 169 -1.98 9.09 -10.11
C ARG A 169 -2.33 9.01 -11.57
N HIS A 170 -3.51 8.48 -11.87
CA HIS A 170 -4.07 8.48 -13.21
C HIS A 170 -4.83 9.77 -13.48
N ASP A 171 -4.67 10.30 -14.69
CA ASP A 171 -5.33 11.49 -15.23
C ASP A 171 -5.44 11.32 -16.76
N PHE A 172 -6.06 12.28 -17.42
CA PHE A 172 -6.14 12.33 -18.88
C PHE A 172 -5.54 13.63 -19.41
N ASN A 173 -4.90 13.57 -20.57
CA ASN A 173 -4.51 14.78 -21.28
C ASN A 173 -5.73 15.46 -21.94
N GLY A 174 -5.54 16.63 -22.57
CA GLY A 174 -6.62 17.34 -23.26
C GLY A 174 -7.22 16.62 -24.49
N LYS A 175 -6.67 15.48 -24.90
CA LYS A 175 -7.15 14.61 -25.99
C LYS A 175 -7.81 13.33 -25.49
N GLY A 176 -7.79 13.08 -24.17
CA GLY A 176 -8.33 11.86 -23.57
C GLY A 176 -7.33 10.70 -23.47
N ASP A 177 -6.05 10.91 -23.78
CA ASP A 177 -5.02 9.87 -23.62
C ASP A 177 -4.63 9.74 -22.14
N ASN A 178 -4.28 8.53 -21.70
CA ASN A 178 -3.87 8.24 -20.33
C ASN A 178 -2.61 9.01 -19.95
N LEU A 179 -2.63 9.60 -18.77
CA LEU A 179 -1.51 10.30 -18.18
C LEU A 179 -1.29 9.77 -16.76
N TYR A 180 -0.04 9.45 -16.43
CA TYR A 180 0.33 9.01 -15.09
C TYR A 180 1.26 10.03 -14.45
N ILE A 181 0.95 10.42 -13.22
CA ILE A 181 1.65 11.46 -12.47
C ILE A 181 2.43 10.80 -11.34
N PHE A 182 3.73 11.09 -11.27
CA PHE A 182 4.58 10.57 -10.21
C PHE A 182 4.23 11.22 -8.87
N THR A 183 4.04 10.41 -7.82
CA THR A 183 3.64 10.93 -6.51
C THR A 183 4.84 11.19 -5.62
N ARG A 184 4.66 12.08 -4.63
CA ARG A 184 5.66 12.28 -3.58
C ARG A 184 5.94 10.99 -2.81
N THR A 185 4.90 10.20 -2.55
CA THR A 185 5.01 8.90 -1.89
C THR A 185 5.89 7.94 -2.69
N ALA A 186 5.74 7.89 -4.02
CA ALA A 186 6.64 7.09 -4.85
C ALA A 186 8.10 7.57 -4.79
N SER A 187 8.32 8.89 -4.81
CA SER A 187 9.67 9.45 -4.68
C SER A 187 10.33 9.08 -3.35
N GLU A 188 9.61 9.29 -2.24
CA GLU A 188 10.08 8.93 -0.89
C GLU A 188 10.38 7.44 -0.78
N LEU A 189 9.51 6.61 -1.36
CA LEU A 189 9.66 5.16 -1.36
C LEU A 189 10.89 4.72 -2.15
N VAL A 190 11.06 5.19 -3.38
CA VAL A 190 12.24 4.89 -4.23
C VAL A 190 13.53 5.26 -3.51
N LEU A 191 13.58 6.45 -2.89
CA LEU A 191 14.74 6.90 -2.13
C LEU A 191 15.00 6.04 -0.89
N SER A 192 13.96 5.65 -0.15
CA SER A 192 14.10 4.80 1.04
C SER A 192 14.50 3.37 0.71
N ALA A 193 14.06 2.87 -0.45
CA ALA A 193 14.31 1.53 -0.95
C ALA A 193 15.67 1.41 -1.68
N ASN A 194 16.30 2.53 -2.03
CA ASN A 194 17.50 2.60 -2.88
C ASN A 194 17.29 1.90 -4.25
N LEU A 195 16.13 2.16 -4.88
CA LEU A 195 15.82 1.70 -6.24
C LEU A 195 16.47 2.59 -7.31
#